data_AF-A0A4Q8K1E1-F1
#
_entry.id   AF-A0A4Q8K1E1-F1
#
_cell.length_a   1.000
_cell.length_b   1.000
_cell.length_c   1.000
_cell.angle_alpha   90.00
_cell.angle_beta   90.00
_cell.angle_gamma   90.00
#
_symmetry.space_group_name_H-M   'P 1'
#
loop_
_entity.id
_entity.type
_entity.pdbx_description
1 polymer ?
#
loop_
_entity_poly.entity_id
_entity_poly.type
_entity_poly.pdbx_seq_one_letter_code
_entity_poly.pdbx_strand_id
1 'polypeptide(L)'
;MLLHVVFVVVLLAVSAKSDDELTDCQRHQQLMANSVNSPVTWNITCDSEGNYNDLQCTHQTPQWCRCFTKTGALASHPSRKIKKCDCYMKKYEAENTGATTCETPRCKTDGSFEPKQCCLTTNQCWCVNENGEQVGERTSGTLAC
;
A
#
# COMPACT_ATOMS: atom_id res chain seq x y z
N MET A 1 11.45 25.87 65.48
CA MET A 1 12.11 25.23 64.32
C MET A 1 11.32 24.00 63.91
N LEU A 2 10.12 24.21 63.36
CA LEU A 2 9.44 23.28 62.46
C LEU A 2 9.64 23.85 61.04
N LEU A 3 9.99 23.03 60.04
CA LEU A 3 9.21 22.84 58.80
C LEU A 3 9.98 21.97 57.78
N HIS A 4 9.33 20.88 57.36
CA HIS A 4 9.41 20.13 56.09
C HIS A 4 10.67 20.22 55.20
N VAL A 5 11.38 19.08 55.02
CA VAL A 5 11.84 18.66 53.67
C VAL A 5 11.80 17.12 53.56
N VAL A 6 10.59 16.58 53.37
CA VAL A 6 10.39 15.38 52.53
C VAL A 6 9.96 15.91 51.17
N PHE A 7 10.31 15.25 50.05
CA PHE A 7 10.11 15.58 48.62
C PHE A 7 11.40 16.17 47.96
N VAL A 8 11.98 15.67 46.86
CA VAL A 8 11.60 14.71 45.82
C VAL A 8 12.86 14.08 45.23
N VAL A 9 12.78 12.79 44.94
CA VAL A 9 13.67 12.05 44.04
C VAL A 9 13.69 12.73 42.67
N VAL A 10 14.67 13.56 42.37
CA VAL A 10 14.94 13.97 40.99
C VAL A 10 15.95 12.98 40.42
N LEU A 11 15.46 11.76 40.18
CA LEU A 11 15.94 10.99 39.04
C LEU A 11 15.72 11.91 37.85
N LEU A 12 16.79 12.50 37.33
CA LEU A 12 16.79 12.94 35.94
C LEU A 12 16.73 11.66 35.11
N ALA A 13 15.56 11.02 35.11
CA ALA A 13 15.04 10.52 33.86
C ALA A 13 15.00 11.76 32.96
N VAL A 14 16.12 12.02 32.29
CA VAL A 14 16.04 12.56 30.95
C VAL A 14 15.24 11.49 30.23
N SER A 15 13.91 11.61 30.31
CA SER A 15 13.08 11.22 29.20
C SER A 15 13.68 12.03 28.06
N ALA A 16 14.62 11.41 27.33
CA ALA A 16 14.91 11.82 25.99
C ALA A 16 13.54 11.77 25.34
N LYS A 17 12.89 12.93 25.31
CA LYS A 17 11.66 13.13 24.58
C LYS A 17 12.12 12.83 23.17
N SER A 18 11.84 11.62 22.70
CA SER A 18 12.20 11.16 21.37
C SER A 18 11.80 12.27 20.42
N ASP A 19 12.77 12.86 19.73
CA ASP A 19 12.49 13.74 18.61
C ASP A 19 11.49 13.01 17.73
N ASP A 20 10.32 13.61 17.51
CA ASP A 20 9.16 13.07 16.80
C ASP A 20 9.60 12.10 15.68
N GLU A 21 9.53 10.79 15.96
CA GLU A 21 10.16 9.77 15.13
C GLU A 21 9.37 9.66 13.83
N LEU A 22 9.78 10.44 12.82
CA LEU A 22 9.18 10.41 11.50
C LEU A 22 9.02 8.96 11.04
N THR A 23 7.80 8.59 10.67
CA THR A 23 7.52 7.27 10.12
C THR A 23 8.29 7.05 8.83
N ASP A 24 8.39 5.79 8.38
CA ASP A 24 9.07 5.47 7.13
C ASP A 24 8.49 6.22 5.93
N CYS A 25 7.17 6.41 5.87
CA CYS A 25 6.55 7.21 4.82
C CYS A 25 6.92 8.70 4.94
N GLN A 26 6.81 9.28 6.13
CA GLN A 26 7.11 10.71 6.35
C GLN A 26 8.59 11.02 6.03
N ARG A 27 9.50 10.12 6.41
CA ARG A 27 10.92 10.21 6.05
C ARG A 27 11.12 10.16 4.54
N HIS A 28 10.47 9.22 3.85
CA HIS A 28 10.54 9.11 2.39
C HIS A 28 9.96 10.34 1.69
N GLN A 29 8.85 10.89 2.20
CA GLN A 29 8.26 12.13 1.71
C GLN A 29 9.24 13.31 1.81
N GLN A 30 9.90 13.50 2.96
CA GLN A 30 10.91 14.56 3.12
C GLN A 30 12.10 14.38 2.17
N LEU A 31 12.58 13.14 2.00
CA LEU A 31 13.67 12.84 1.07
C LEU A 31 13.32 13.21 -0.38
N MET A 32 12.09 12.94 -0.81
CA MET A 32 11.64 13.31 -2.16
C MET A 32 11.42 14.82 -2.32
N ALA A 33 10.87 15.49 -1.32
CA ALA A 33 10.68 16.94 -1.33
C ALA A 33 12.00 17.72 -1.43
N ASN A 34 13.07 17.18 -0.83
CA ASN A 34 14.40 17.79 -0.84
C ASN A 34 15.24 17.37 -2.07
N SER A 35 14.71 16.51 -2.94
CA SER A 35 15.43 16.02 -4.13
C SER A 35 15.31 17.00 -5.30
N VAL A 36 16.14 18.03 -5.28
CA VAL A 36 16.07 19.17 -6.23
C VAL A 36 16.67 18.86 -7.61
N ASN A 37 17.49 17.80 -7.72
CA ASN A 37 18.24 17.46 -8.94
C ASN A 37 17.75 16.18 -9.63
N SER A 38 16.62 15.59 -9.22
CA SER A 38 16.12 14.36 -9.82
C SER A 38 15.25 14.64 -11.05
N PRO A 39 15.50 14.00 -12.21
CA PRO A 39 14.65 14.13 -13.39
C PRO A 39 13.25 13.53 -13.19
N VAL A 40 13.09 12.65 -12.20
CA VAL A 40 11.81 12.05 -11.81
C VAL A 40 11.69 12.12 -10.29
N THR A 41 10.62 12.73 -9.82
CA THR A 41 10.37 12.93 -8.38
C THR A 41 9.02 12.34 -8.04
N TRP A 42 9.03 11.37 -7.13
CA TRP A 42 7.80 10.76 -6.60
C TRP A 42 7.13 11.71 -5.62
N ASN A 43 5.85 11.98 -5.83
CA ASN A 43 4.99 12.59 -4.83
C ASN A 43 4.61 11.51 -3.82
N ILE A 44 5.42 11.38 -2.77
CA ILE A 44 5.15 10.44 -1.68
C ILE A 44 4.12 11.07 -0.74
N THR A 45 2.99 10.39 -0.56
CA THR A 45 1.91 10.82 0.32
C THR A 45 1.66 9.79 1.41
N CYS A 46 1.40 10.28 2.61
CA CYS A 46 1.15 9.47 3.79
C CYS A 46 -0.27 9.73 4.30
N ASP A 47 -0.85 8.77 5.02
CA ASP A 47 -2.10 8.97 5.76
C ASP A 47 -1.84 9.63 7.14
N SER A 48 -2.90 9.80 7.94
CA SER A 48 -2.82 10.43 9.26
C SER A 48 -2.02 9.66 10.29
N GLU A 49 -1.84 8.35 10.09
CA GLU A 49 -1.01 7.50 10.94
C GLU A 49 0.45 7.46 10.45
N GLY A 50 0.74 8.11 9.32
CA GLY A 50 2.06 8.11 8.71
C GLY A 50 2.36 6.84 7.93
N ASN A 51 1.35 6.03 7.59
CA ASN A 51 1.53 4.93 6.63
C ASN A 51 1.51 5.47 5.20
N TYR A 52 2.04 4.70 4.26
CA TYR A 52 1.94 5.05 2.84
C TYR A 52 0.48 4.99 2.38
N ASN A 53 0.04 6.00 1.62
CA ASN A 53 -1.13 5.84 0.76
C ASN A 53 -0.81 4.83 -0.34
N ASP A 54 -1.80 4.08 -0.79
CA ASP A 54 -1.54 2.95 -1.67
C ASP A 54 -1.05 3.42 -3.04
N LEU A 55 -1.66 4.48 -3.59
CA LEU A 55 -1.29 5.03 -4.89
C LEU A 55 -0.27 6.17 -4.75
N GLN A 56 0.97 5.91 -5.15
CA GLN A 56 2.03 6.93 -5.23
C GLN A 56 2.29 7.27 -6.70
N CYS A 57 2.49 8.55 -7.02
CA CYS A 57 2.66 9.01 -8.39
C CYS A 57 3.76 10.05 -8.51
N THR A 58 4.35 10.20 -9.69
CA THR A 58 5.30 11.28 -9.97
C THR A 58 4.60 12.63 -10.12
N HIS A 59 5.30 13.73 -9.81
CA HIS A 59 4.81 15.07 -10.14
C HIS A 59 4.92 15.39 -11.63
N GLN A 60 5.92 14.82 -12.31
CA GLN A 60 6.21 15.10 -13.71
C GLN A 60 5.24 14.42 -14.68
N THR A 61 5.16 14.98 -15.89
CA THR A 61 4.44 14.39 -17.03
C THR A 61 5.41 13.69 -18.00
N PRO A 62 5.07 12.50 -18.53
CA PRO A 62 3.86 11.75 -18.22
C PRO A 62 3.90 11.21 -16.79
N GLN A 63 2.76 11.27 -16.08
CA GLN A 63 2.68 10.82 -14.70
C GLN A 63 2.76 9.29 -14.65
N TRP A 64 3.71 8.79 -13.88
CA TRP A 64 3.85 7.38 -13.55
C TRP A 64 3.33 7.14 -12.14
N CYS A 65 2.55 6.09 -11.96
CA CYS A 65 2.04 5.69 -10.66
C CYS A 65 2.45 4.26 -10.33
N ARG A 66 2.53 3.95 -9.04
CA ARG A 66 2.85 2.63 -8.50
C ARG A 66 2.10 2.42 -7.19
N CYS A 67 1.72 1.16 -6.93
CA CYS A 67 1.09 0.78 -5.68
C CYS A 67 2.11 0.42 -4.59
N PHE A 68 1.93 0.99 -3.41
CA PHE A 68 2.71 0.75 -2.20
C PHE A 68 1.80 0.11 -1.14
N THR A 69 2.36 -0.77 -0.32
CA THR A 69 1.68 -1.21 0.91
C THR A 69 1.76 -0.12 1.97
N LYS A 70 0.97 -0.25 3.04
CA LYS A 70 1.04 0.66 4.20
C LYS A 70 2.44 0.80 4.80
N THR A 71 3.25 -0.25 4.70
CA THR A 71 4.65 -0.31 5.18
C THR A 71 5.69 0.08 4.13
N GLY A 72 5.27 0.41 2.90
CA GLY A 72 6.15 0.89 1.83
C GLY A 72 6.69 -0.19 0.88
N ALA A 73 6.23 -1.43 1.00
CA ALA A 73 6.57 -2.47 0.03
C ALA A 73 5.87 -2.23 -1.32
N LEU A 74 6.45 -2.71 -2.40
CA LEU A 74 6.01 -2.40 -3.76
C LEU A 74 5.02 -3.45 -4.28
N ALA A 75 3.73 -3.13 -4.29
CA ALA A 75 2.64 -4.05 -4.68
C ALA A 75 2.39 -4.12 -6.21
N SER A 76 2.86 -3.15 -6.98
CA SER A 76 2.79 -3.16 -8.45
C SER A 76 4.10 -2.73 -9.08
N HIS A 77 4.24 -2.84 -10.40
CA HIS A 77 5.27 -2.10 -11.16
C HIS A 77 4.78 -0.67 -11.47
N PRO A 78 5.68 0.31 -11.73
CA PRO A 78 5.29 1.63 -12.17
C PRO A 78 4.61 1.59 -13.54
N SER A 79 3.50 2.30 -13.70
CA SER A 79 2.79 2.42 -14.97
C SER A 79 2.00 3.73 -15.05
N ARG A 80 1.87 4.27 -16.26
CA ARG A 80 1.03 5.45 -16.55
C ARG A 80 -0.47 5.13 -16.49
N LYS A 81 -0.82 3.85 -16.55
CA LYS A 81 -2.21 3.38 -16.60
C LYS A 81 -2.82 3.20 -15.21
N ILE A 82 -2.01 3.04 -14.16
CA ILE A 82 -2.50 2.78 -12.80
C ILE A 82 -3.30 3.99 -12.30
N LYS A 83 -4.50 3.71 -11.80
CA LYS A 83 -5.44 4.69 -11.19
C LYS A 83 -5.97 4.23 -9.84
N LYS A 84 -5.92 2.93 -9.56
CA LYS A 84 -6.35 2.31 -8.30
C LYS A 84 -5.34 1.25 -7.88
N CYS A 85 -5.40 0.83 -6.62
CA CYS A 85 -4.50 -0.20 -6.08
C CYS A 85 -5.22 -1.42 -5.52
N ASP A 86 -6.55 -1.42 -5.46
CA ASP A 86 -7.36 -2.45 -4.80
C ASP A 86 -6.99 -3.89 -5.23
N CYS A 87 -6.87 -4.14 -6.55
CA CYS A 87 -6.51 -5.47 -7.03
C CYS A 87 -5.03 -5.79 -6.78
N TYR A 88 -4.13 -4.83 -6.97
CA TYR A 88 -2.70 -5.04 -6.74
C TYR A 88 -2.38 -5.31 -5.26
N MET A 89 -3.12 -4.70 -4.33
CA MET A 89 -2.99 -4.96 -2.90
C MET A 89 -3.40 -6.39 -2.55
N LYS A 90 -4.60 -6.83 -2.98
CA LYS A 90 -5.04 -8.23 -2.79
C LYS A 90 -4.09 -9.23 -3.46
N LYS A 91 -3.56 -8.88 -4.64
CA LYS A 91 -2.58 -9.71 -5.35
C LYS A 91 -1.29 -9.85 -4.56
N TYR A 92 -0.73 -8.75 -4.07
CA TYR A 92 0.48 -8.75 -3.26
C TYR A 92 0.30 -9.58 -1.98
N GLU A 93 -0.83 -9.45 -1.28
CA GLU A 93 -1.13 -10.24 -0.09
C GLU A 93 -1.24 -11.74 -0.39
N ALA A 94 -1.94 -12.11 -1.47
CA ALA A 94 -2.07 -13.50 -1.89
C ALA A 94 -0.68 -14.11 -2.23
N GLU A 95 0.17 -13.37 -2.95
CA GLU A 95 1.51 -13.83 -3.31
C GLU A 95 2.42 -13.98 -2.08
N ASN A 96 2.31 -13.11 -1.07
CA ASN A 96 3.14 -13.18 0.14
C ASN A 96 2.65 -14.17 1.20
N THR A 97 1.39 -14.58 1.14
CA THR A 97 0.84 -15.62 2.04
C THR A 97 0.96 -17.03 1.43
N GLY A 98 1.56 -17.16 0.25
CA GLY A 98 1.69 -18.44 -0.44
C GLY A 98 0.35 -18.95 -0.99
N ALA A 99 -0.58 -18.04 -1.27
CA ALA A 99 -1.87 -18.38 -1.80
C ALA A 99 -1.74 -19.03 -3.19
N THR A 100 -2.71 -19.86 -3.52
CA THR A 100 -2.74 -20.55 -4.81
C THR A 100 -3.07 -19.58 -5.94
N THR A 101 -2.80 -20.01 -7.19
CA THR A 101 -3.22 -19.26 -8.39
C THR A 101 -4.74 -19.02 -8.47
N CYS A 102 -5.53 -19.74 -7.66
CA CYS A 102 -6.98 -19.62 -7.57
C CYS A 102 -7.43 -18.54 -6.59
N GLU A 103 -6.52 -18.09 -5.74
CA GLU A 103 -6.72 -17.05 -4.72
C GLU A 103 -6.02 -15.75 -5.13
N THR A 104 -4.99 -15.82 -5.98
CA THR A 104 -4.35 -14.64 -6.57
C THR A 104 -5.26 -14.00 -7.64
N PRO A 105 -5.75 -12.76 -7.43
CA PRO A 105 -6.62 -12.10 -8.40
C PRO A 105 -5.86 -11.65 -9.65
N ARG A 106 -6.58 -11.59 -10.76
CA ARG A 106 -6.17 -10.95 -12.01
C ARG A 106 -6.58 -9.49 -11.99
N CYS A 107 -5.63 -8.63 -12.34
CA CYS A 107 -5.81 -7.19 -12.32
C CYS A 107 -5.71 -6.62 -13.73
N LYS A 108 -6.59 -5.68 -14.04
CA LYS A 108 -6.42 -4.79 -15.18
C LYS A 108 -5.20 -3.88 -14.95
N THR A 109 -4.69 -3.29 -16.03
CA THR A 109 -3.51 -2.40 -15.96
C THR A 109 -3.75 -1.09 -15.20
N ASP A 110 -5.00 -0.73 -14.94
CA ASP A 110 -5.36 0.43 -14.13
C ASP A 110 -5.43 0.12 -12.62
N GLY A 111 -5.26 -1.15 -12.26
CA GLY A 111 -5.30 -1.66 -10.89
C GLY A 111 -6.69 -2.05 -10.39
N SER A 112 -7.73 -2.01 -11.25
CA SER A 112 -9.01 -2.65 -10.95
C SER A 112 -8.92 -4.16 -11.12
N PHE A 113 -9.89 -4.89 -10.58
CA PHE A 113 -10.05 -6.32 -10.87
C PHE A 113 -10.45 -6.53 -12.34
N GLU A 114 -9.95 -7.60 -12.95
CA GLU A 114 -10.57 -8.14 -14.16
C GLU A 114 -11.96 -8.71 -13.79
N PRO A 115 -13.04 -8.38 -14.52
CA PRO A 115 -14.37 -8.88 -14.21
C PRO A 115 -14.44 -10.41 -14.22
N LYS A 116 -13.64 -11.06 -15.07
CA LYS A 116 -13.49 -12.51 -15.10
C LYS A 116 -12.22 -12.93 -14.38
N GLN A 117 -12.37 -13.74 -13.35
CA GLN A 117 -11.29 -14.41 -12.65
C GLN A 117 -11.29 -15.89 -13.03
N CYS A 118 -10.12 -16.55 -13.05
CA CYS A 118 -10.11 -18.01 -13.14
C CYS A 118 -8.96 -18.65 -12.39
N CYS A 119 -9.27 -19.80 -11.80
CA CYS A 119 -8.37 -20.71 -11.14
C CYS A 119 -7.72 -21.62 -12.18
N LEU A 120 -6.41 -21.50 -12.36
CA LEU A 120 -5.67 -22.28 -13.37
C LEU A 120 -5.59 -23.76 -12.99
N THR A 121 -5.60 -24.08 -11.69
CA THR A 121 -5.52 -25.46 -11.19
C THR A 121 -6.79 -26.27 -11.48
N THR A 122 -7.98 -25.68 -11.27
CA THR A 122 -9.26 -26.37 -11.52
C THR A 122 -9.85 -26.07 -12.90
N ASN A 123 -9.22 -25.15 -13.65
CA ASN A 123 -9.73 -24.62 -14.92
C ASN A 123 -11.18 -24.10 -14.80
N GLN A 124 -11.49 -23.43 -13.68
CA GLN A 124 -12.79 -22.79 -13.44
C GLN A 124 -12.66 -21.28 -13.39
N CYS A 125 -13.57 -20.58 -14.07
CA CYS A 125 -13.71 -19.13 -14.06
C CYS A 125 -14.95 -18.67 -13.29
N TRP A 126 -14.93 -17.48 -12.71
CA TRP A 126 -16.07 -16.80 -12.08
C TRP A 126 -16.04 -15.30 -12.40
N CYS A 127 -17.18 -14.63 -12.26
CA CYS A 127 -17.25 -13.18 -12.36
C CYS A 127 -16.99 -12.55 -10.98
N VAL A 128 -16.46 -11.34 -10.96
CA VAL A 128 -16.30 -10.53 -9.74
C VAL A 128 -16.91 -9.14 -9.91
N ASN A 129 -17.34 -8.54 -8.81
CA ASN A 129 -17.74 -7.14 -8.77
C ASN A 129 -16.52 -6.20 -8.73
N GLU A 130 -16.76 -4.89 -8.63
CA GLU A 130 -15.70 -3.87 -8.59
C GLU A 130 -14.75 -4.00 -7.39
N ASN A 131 -15.18 -4.65 -6.31
CA ASN A 131 -14.39 -4.92 -5.10
C ASN A 131 -13.61 -6.27 -5.19
N GLY A 132 -13.76 -6.99 -6.30
CA GLY A 132 -13.15 -8.29 -6.52
C GLY A 132 -13.87 -9.45 -5.83
N GLU A 133 -15.11 -9.25 -5.37
CA GLU A 133 -15.91 -10.29 -4.73
C GLU A 133 -16.62 -11.13 -5.78
N GLN A 134 -16.64 -12.45 -5.59
CA GLN A 134 -17.27 -13.37 -6.53
C GLN A 134 -18.77 -13.08 -6.67
N VAL A 135 -19.21 -12.95 -7.92
CA VAL A 135 -20.62 -12.88 -8.31
C VAL A 135 -20.93 -14.03 -9.26
N GLY A 136 -21.97 -14.80 -8.94
CA GLY A 136 -22.34 -15.99 -9.70
C GLY A 136 -21.47 -17.23 -9.41
N GLU A 137 -21.71 -18.28 -10.17
CA GLU A 137 -21.07 -19.59 -9.99
C GLU A 137 -19.75 -19.72 -10.75
N ARG A 138 -18.92 -20.66 -10.29
CA ARG A 138 -17.70 -21.07 -11.00
C ARG A 138 -18.07 -22.00 -12.16
N THR A 139 -17.54 -21.73 -13.34
CA THR A 139 -17.82 -22.51 -14.55
C THR A 139 -16.53 -22.93 -15.25
N SER A 140 -16.53 -24.11 -15.87
CA SER A 140 -15.40 -24.61 -16.68
C SER A 140 -15.51 -24.28 -18.18
N GLY A 141 -16.55 -23.53 -18.56
CA GLY A 141 -16.88 -23.18 -19.94
C GLY A 141 -16.65 -21.70 -20.27
N THR A 142 -17.16 -21.25 -21.42
CA THR A 142 -17.13 -19.84 -21.82
C THR A 142 -17.95 -19.01 -20.84
N LEU A 143 -17.28 -18.14 -20.08
CA LEU A 143 -17.90 -17.20 -19.14
C LEU A 143 -17.72 -15.76 -19.63
N ALA A 144 -18.84 -15.04 -19.73
CA ALA A 144 -18.88 -13.61 -20.02
C ALA A 144 -19.13 -12.83 -18.72
N CYS A 145 -18.19 -11.94 -18.43
CA CYS A 145 -18.19 -10.90 -17.40
C CYS A 145 -17.68 -9.63 -18.11
#